data_AF-A0A8J4XZM3-F1
#
_entry.id   AF-A0A8J4XZM3-F1
#
_cell.length_a   1.000
_cell.length_b   1.000
_cell.length_c   1.000
_cell.angle_alpha   90.00
_cell.angle_beta   90.00
_cell.angle_gamma   90.00
#
_symmetry.space_group_name_H-M   'P 1'
#
loop_
_entity.id
_entity.type
_entity.pdbx_description
1 polymer ?
#
loop_
_entity_poly.entity_id
_entity_poly.type
_entity_poly.pdbx_seq_one_letter_code
_entity_poly.pdbx_strand_id
1 'polypeptide(L)'
;MVGPGGSLKCCDGWPSPVVAQAGFLCECLLEQPLRERLLRQPQLSVRKQLFSMTGWNLILFPDMSVRGTRDFYNIYAILEVRAVGKGEVQIRGVDTNLFLAMSPRGKLYGEPNEVKENTVWVETLSGAFYNYLSKKYAHMGWYLGLKKSGKSKRGHKTEYGQRAVQFLPRHPYPIG
;
A
#
# COMPACT_ATOMS: atom_id res chain seq x y z
N MET A 1 -52.21 -8.57 -10.07
CA MET A 1 -51.20 -7.68 -10.69
C MET A 1 -49.99 -7.63 -9.77
N VAL A 2 -48.79 -7.70 -10.35
CA VAL A 2 -47.50 -7.94 -9.70
C VAL A 2 -47.11 -6.79 -8.76
N GLY A 3 -46.56 -7.12 -7.58
CA GLY A 3 -46.23 -6.20 -6.49
C GLY A 3 -44.92 -5.40 -6.66
N PRO A 4 -44.62 -4.47 -5.73
CA PRO A 4 -43.41 -3.68 -5.78
C PRO A 4 -42.20 -4.47 -5.26
N GLY A 5 -41.08 -4.34 -5.97
CA GLY A 5 -39.85 -5.11 -5.80
C GLY A 5 -39.23 -5.02 -4.40
N GLY A 6 -38.95 -6.18 -3.84
CA GLY A 6 -38.21 -6.35 -2.59
C GLY A 6 -36.72 -6.06 -2.78
N SER A 7 -36.18 -5.28 -1.84
CA SER A 7 -34.74 -5.21 -1.60
C SER A 7 -34.28 -6.55 -1.03
N LEU A 8 -33.39 -7.24 -1.74
CA LEU A 8 -32.75 -8.47 -1.28
C LEU A 8 -31.90 -8.16 -0.03
N LYS A 9 -32.41 -8.58 1.13
CA LYS A 9 -31.61 -8.67 2.37
C LYS A 9 -30.71 -9.91 2.26
N CYS A 10 -29.40 -9.71 2.25
CA CYS A 10 -28.40 -10.78 2.08
C CYS A 10 -28.19 -11.67 3.33
N CYS A 11 -29.02 -11.60 4.37
CA CYS A 11 -28.68 -12.21 5.66
C CYS A 11 -29.87 -12.87 6.37
N ASP A 12 -30.67 -13.68 5.68
CA ASP A 12 -31.58 -14.61 6.36
C ASP A 12 -31.05 -16.04 6.16
N GLY A 13 -30.34 -16.59 7.15
CA GLY A 13 -30.10 -18.04 7.21
C GLY A 13 -28.71 -18.57 7.61
N TRP A 14 -27.97 -17.97 8.55
CA TRP A 14 -26.80 -18.65 9.16
C TRP A 14 -27.04 -18.93 10.65
N PRO A 15 -26.75 -20.15 11.19
CA PRO A 15 -27.03 -20.46 12.58
C PRO A 15 -26.22 -19.65 13.59
N SER A 16 -26.76 -19.55 14.81
CA SER A 16 -26.15 -19.01 16.03
C SER A 16 -24.71 -19.50 16.29
N PRO A 17 -23.94 -18.75 17.10
CA PRO A 17 -22.49 -18.73 17.03
C PRO A 17 -21.89 -19.97 17.70
N VAL A 18 -21.28 -20.83 16.87
CA VAL A 18 -20.31 -21.82 17.35
C VAL A 18 -19.00 -21.55 16.63
N VAL A 19 -18.07 -20.96 17.38
CA VAL A 19 -16.61 -21.00 17.24
C VAL A 19 -16.09 -21.11 15.80
N ALA A 20 -15.72 -19.99 15.20
CA ALA A 20 -14.83 -19.97 14.03
C ALA A 20 -13.46 -19.44 14.46
N GLN A 21 -12.50 -20.36 14.54
CA GLN A 21 -11.07 -20.08 14.69
C GLN A 21 -10.53 -19.27 13.50
N ALA A 22 -9.58 -18.40 13.83
CA ALA A 22 -8.51 -17.86 12.99
C ALA A 22 -8.83 -17.50 11.51
N GLY A 23 -8.84 -16.19 11.25
CA GLY A 23 -7.95 -15.68 10.20
C GLY A 23 -8.53 -15.43 8.82
N PHE A 24 -9.77 -14.98 8.67
CA PHE A 24 -10.18 -14.18 7.50
C PHE A 24 -11.29 -13.22 7.92
N LEU A 25 -10.98 -11.92 8.04
CA LEU A 25 -12.02 -10.91 8.15
C LEU A 25 -12.69 -10.79 6.77
N CYS A 26 -13.91 -11.32 6.67
CA CYS A 26 -14.81 -11.04 5.56
C CYS A 26 -15.01 -9.52 5.48
N GLU A 27 -14.72 -8.91 4.33
CA GLU A 27 -14.89 -7.45 4.10
C GLU A 27 -16.34 -6.97 4.31
N CYS A 28 -17.31 -7.88 4.41
CA CYS A 28 -18.71 -7.59 4.73
C CYS A 28 -19.00 -7.36 6.23
N LEU A 29 -18.07 -7.64 7.15
CA LEU A 29 -18.29 -7.53 8.61
C LEU A 29 -17.75 -6.24 9.26
N LEU A 30 -17.16 -5.33 8.49
CA LEU A 30 -16.78 -4.02 9.03
C LEU A 30 -18.04 -3.16 9.15
N GLU A 31 -18.37 -2.68 10.35
CA GLU A 31 -19.49 -1.76 10.53
C GLU A 31 -19.34 -0.56 9.57
N GLN A 32 -20.43 -0.21 8.89
CA GLN A 32 -20.49 0.84 7.87
C GLN A 32 -19.74 2.15 8.24
N PRO A 33 -19.71 2.63 9.51
CA PRO A 33 -18.96 3.81 9.91
C PRO A 33 -17.43 3.69 9.76
N LEU A 34 -16.84 2.49 9.95
CA LEU A 34 -15.40 2.28 9.79
C LEU A 34 -15.01 2.31 8.31
N ARG A 35 -15.83 1.72 7.43
CA ARG A 35 -15.62 1.76 5.98
C ARG A 35 -15.64 3.19 5.46
N GLU A 36 -16.62 4.00 5.84
CA GLU A 36 -16.69 5.41 5.43
C GLU A 36 -15.52 6.24 5.96
N ARG A 37 -15.08 5.99 7.20
CA ARG A 37 -13.91 6.68 7.77
C ARG A 37 -12.62 6.32 7.03
N LEU A 38 -12.41 5.04 6.71
CA LEU A 38 -11.26 4.61 5.92
C LEU A 38 -11.32 5.21 4.50
N LEU A 39 -12.51 5.26 3.88
CA LEU A 39 -12.76 5.96 2.61
C LEU A 39 -12.43 7.47 2.67
N ARG A 40 -12.56 8.11 3.84
CA ARG A 40 -12.16 9.51 4.03
C ARG A 40 -10.69 9.67 4.45
N GLN A 41 -10.05 8.62 4.93
CA GLN A 41 -8.70 8.64 5.51
C GLN A 41 -7.84 7.47 5.00
N PRO A 42 -7.40 7.49 3.72
CA PRO A 42 -6.60 6.40 3.15
C PRO A 42 -5.31 6.12 3.93
N GLN A 43 -4.77 7.11 4.63
CA GLN A 43 -3.61 6.95 5.51
C GLN A 43 -3.84 5.93 6.63
N LEU A 44 -5.07 5.81 7.14
CA LEU A 44 -5.44 4.84 8.19
C LEU A 44 -5.76 3.45 7.63
N SER A 45 -5.99 3.33 6.31
CA SER A 45 -6.19 2.03 5.68
C SER A 45 -4.87 1.29 5.56
N VAL A 46 -4.89 -0.02 5.85
CA VAL A 46 -3.74 -0.90 5.61
C VAL A 46 -3.53 -1.09 4.10
N ARG A 47 -4.61 -1.22 3.33
CA ARG A 47 -4.56 -1.33 1.86
C ARG A 47 -4.76 0.03 1.21
N LYS A 48 -3.81 0.44 0.37
CA LYS A 48 -3.80 1.76 -0.28
C LYS A 48 -2.93 1.77 -1.53
N GLN A 49 -3.09 2.80 -2.35
CA GLN A 49 -2.10 3.18 -3.37
C GLN A 49 -1.13 4.21 -2.76
N LEU A 50 0.15 4.13 -3.14
CA LEU A 50 1.13 5.18 -2.81
C LEU A 50 1.37 6.05 -4.04
N PHE A 51 0.78 7.25 -4.03
CA PHE A 51 0.90 8.21 -5.13
C PHE A 51 2.07 9.16 -4.91
N SER A 52 3.09 9.06 -5.75
CA SER A 52 4.25 9.95 -5.72
C SER A 52 3.87 11.36 -6.18
N MET A 53 4.46 12.38 -5.55
CA MET A 53 4.38 13.78 -6.01
C MET A 53 4.99 14.03 -7.41
N THR A 54 5.61 13.02 -8.00
CA THR A 54 6.03 13.03 -9.41
C THR A 54 4.92 12.62 -10.39
N GLY A 55 3.71 12.30 -9.91
CA GLY A 55 2.52 12.03 -10.71
C GLY A 55 2.33 10.55 -11.07
N TRP A 56 2.73 9.64 -10.17
CA TRP A 56 2.71 8.20 -10.43
C TRP A 56 2.25 7.40 -9.21
N ASN A 57 1.38 6.42 -9.41
CA ASN A 57 1.12 5.36 -8.43
C ASN A 57 2.27 4.37 -8.44
N LEU A 58 2.81 4.02 -7.27
CA LEU A 58 3.82 2.98 -7.12
C LEU A 58 3.24 1.61 -7.49
N ILE A 59 3.99 0.84 -8.29
CA ILE A 59 3.67 -0.55 -8.65
C ILE A 59 4.82 -1.47 -8.29
N LEU A 60 4.46 -2.67 -7.80
CA LEU A 60 5.29 -3.86 -7.71
C LEU A 60 4.81 -4.90 -8.74
N PHE A 61 5.53 -5.04 -9.84
CA PHE A 61 5.19 -6.00 -10.90
C PHE A 61 5.59 -7.44 -10.55
N PRO A 62 4.96 -8.46 -11.15
CA PRO A 62 5.34 -9.87 -10.97
C PRO A 62 6.79 -10.18 -11.37
N ASP A 63 7.36 -9.41 -12.31
CA ASP A 63 8.78 -9.49 -12.72
C ASP A 63 9.76 -8.88 -11.70
N MET A 64 9.28 -8.60 -10.48
CA MET A 64 10.02 -7.99 -9.38
C MET A 64 10.45 -6.53 -9.66
N SER A 65 9.99 -5.93 -10.75
CA SER A 65 10.30 -4.53 -11.06
C SER A 65 9.40 -3.55 -10.30
N VAL A 66 10.01 -2.42 -9.91
CA VAL A 66 9.32 -1.30 -9.25
C VAL A 66 9.33 -0.09 -10.16
N ARG A 67 8.14 0.40 -10.51
CA ARG A 67 7.90 1.53 -11.42
C ARG A 67 6.64 2.29 -11.00
N GLY A 68 6.38 3.40 -11.67
CA GLY A 68 5.16 4.17 -11.57
C GLY A 68 4.17 3.82 -12.68
N THR A 69 2.86 3.84 -12.37
CA THR A 69 1.78 3.87 -13.36
C THR A 69 0.91 5.14 -13.22
N ARG A 70 0.19 5.47 -14.30
CA ARG A 70 -0.91 6.44 -14.30
C ARG A 70 -2.28 5.78 -14.49
N ASP A 71 -2.33 4.47 -14.63
CA ASP A 71 -3.58 3.74 -14.74
C ASP A 71 -4.43 4.04 -13.51
N PHE A 72 -5.68 4.43 -13.73
CA PHE A 72 -6.63 4.72 -12.67
C PHE A 72 -6.87 3.50 -11.77
N TYR A 73 -6.84 2.31 -12.38
CA TYR A 73 -6.95 1.03 -11.70
C TYR A 73 -5.87 0.08 -12.21
N ASN A 74 -5.02 -0.39 -11.31
CA ASN A 74 -4.03 -1.41 -11.60
C ASN A 74 -3.87 -2.28 -10.35
N ILE A 75 -4.11 -3.59 -10.50
CA ILE A 75 -4.06 -4.55 -9.40
C ILE A 75 -2.69 -4.59 -8.73
N TYR A 76 -1.62 -4.35 -9.49
CA TYR A 76 -0.24 -4.32 -8.99
C TYR A 76 0.13 -3.01 -8.27
N ALA A 77 -0.76 -2.02 -8.29
CA ALA A 77 -0.62 -0.77 -7.54
C ALA A 77 -1.31 -0.83 -6.16
N ILE A 78 -2.02 -1.92 -5.85
CA ILE A 78 -2.67 -2.11 -4.56
C ILE A 78 -1.62 -2.63 -3.59
N LEU A 79 -1.28 -1.79 -2.61
CA LEU A 79 -0.24 -2.05 -1.64
C LEU A 79 -0.84 -2.23 -0.25
N GLU A 80 -0.23 -3.12 0.51
CA GLU A 80 -0.49 -3.33 1.92
C GLU A 80 0.68 -2.75 2.71
N VAL A 81 0.43 -1.69 3.48
CA VAL A 81 1.44 -1.07 4.35
C VAL A 81 1.16 -1.50 5.78
N ARG A 82 2.00 -2.37 6.33
CA ARG A 82 1.86 -2.92 7.69
C ARG A 82 2.97 -2.42 8.59
N ALA A 83 2.60 -2.01 9.81
CA ALA A 83 3.58 -1.69 10.84
C ALA A 83 4.30 -2.96 11.32
N VAL A 84 5.62 -2.90 11.41
CA VAL A 84 6.48 -3.98 11.95
C VAL A 84 7.30 -3.50 13.16
N GLY A 85 7.23 -2.21 13.47
CA GLY A 85 7.91 -1.58 14.60
C GLY A 85 7.46 -0.12 14.76
N LYS A 86 8.06 0.59 15.72
CA LYS A 86 7.74 2.00 15.98
C LYS A 86 8.20 2.87 14.80
N GLY A 87 7.24 3.34 14.00
CA GLY A 87 7.53 4.13 12.79
C GLY A 87 8.15 3.29 11.66
N GLU A 88 8.11 1.97 11.77
CA GLU A 88 8.68 1.05 10.79
C GLU A 88 7.56 0.25 10.13
N VAL A 89 7.64 0.13 8.80
CA VAL A 89 6.64 -0.55 7.99
C VAL A 89 7.28 -1.50 6.99
N GLN A 90 6.51 -2.51 6.62
CA GLN A 90 6.70 -3.26 5.38
C GLN A 90 5.62 -2.86 4.38
N ILE A 91 5.99 -2.81 3.10
CA ILE A 91 5.09 -2.49 2.00
C ILE A 91 5.03 -3.71 1.08
N ARG A 92 3.88 -4.36 1.02
CA ARG A 92 3.67 -5.59 0.24
C ARG A 92 2.72 -5.32 -0.92
N GLY A 93 3.04 -5.81 -2.13
CA GLY A 93 2.09 -5.86 -3.23
C GLY A 93 1.01 -6.89 -2.94
N VAL A 94 -0.26 -6.48 -2.92
CA VAL A 94 -1.36 -7.40 -2.52
C VAL A 94 -1.47 -8.58 -3.50
N ASP A 95 -1.41 -8.28 -4.79
CA ASP A 95 -1.52 -9.29 -5.85
C ASP A 95 -0.24 -10.15 -5.98
N THR A 96 0.93 -9.50 -6.02
CA THR A 96 2.21 -10.19 -6.27
C THR A 96 2.78 -10.89 -5.04
N ASN A 97 2.31 -10.57 -3.83
CA ASN A 97 2.89 -10.98 -2.55
C ASN A 97 4.38 -10.59 -2.38
N LEU A 98 4.91 -9.69 -3.22
CA LEU A 98 6.28 -9.20 -3.11
C LEU A 98 6.37 -8.04 -2.13
N PHE A 99 7.46 -8.00 -1.38
CA PHE A 99 7.78 -6.92 -0.45
C PHE A 99 8.67 -5.89 -1.14
N LEU A 100 8.33 -4.60 -1.02
CA LEU A 100 9.16 -3.53 -1.56
C LEU A 100 10.50 -3.53 -0.83
N ALA A 101 11.58 -3.66 -1.60
CA ALA A 101 12.93 -3.71 -1.06
C ALA A 101 13.89 -2.83 -1.85
N MET A 102 15.05 -2.55 -1.23
CA MET A 102 16.16 -1.87 -1.88
C MET A 102 17.40 -2.75 -1.90
N SER A 103 18.10 -2.79 -3.04
CA SER A 103 19.36 -3.51 -3.18
C SER A 103 20.56 -2.68 -2.72
N PRO A 104 21.75 -3.28 -2.51
CA PRO A 104 22.97 -2.54 -2.16
C PRO A 104 23.41 -1.51 -3.21
N ARG A 105 22.93 -1.62 -4.46
CA ARG A 105 23.17 -0.63 -5.52
C ARG A 105 22.07 0.44 -5.59
N GLY A 106 21.25 0.54 -4.54
CA GLY A 106 20.10 1.43 -4.44
C GLY A 106 18.99 1.13 -5.45
N LYS A 107 18.90 -0.08 -6.02
CA LYS A 107 17.78 -0.44 -6.94
C LYS A 107 16.56 -0.80 -6.10
N LEU A 108 15.40 -0.24 -6.41
CA LEU A 108 14.13 -0.75 -5.89
C LEU A 108 13.73 -2.02 -6.65
N TYR A 109 13.22 -3.00 -5.91
CA TYR A 109 12.74 -4.27 -6.46
C TYR A 109 11.70 -4.90 -5.52
N GLY A 110 10.95 -5.87 -6.02
CA GLY A 110 10.09 -6.73 -5.19
C GLY A 110 10.87 -7.93 -4.66
N GLU A 111 10.83 -8.16 -3.36
CA GLU A 111 11.51 -9.25 -2.67
C GLU A 111 10.48 -10.29 -2.19
N PRO A 112 10.63 -11.59 -2.53
CA PRO A 112 9.69 -12.63 -2.10
C PRO A 112 9.88 -13.01 -0.61
N ASN A 113 11.07 -12.82 -0.04
CA ASN A 113 11.33 -13.17 1.35
C ASN A 113 11.09 -11.97 2.28
N GLU A 114 9.99 -12.03 3.04
CA GLU A 114 9.58 -11.00 4.00
C GLU A 114 10.57 -10.79 5.16
N VAL A 115 11.38 -11.80 5.50
CA VAL A 115 12.29 -11.75 6.66
C VAL A 115 13.53 -10.90 6.36
N LYS A 116 13.80 -10.57 5.08
CA LYS A 116 14.98 -9.77 4.76
C LYS A 116 14.83 -8.33 5.28
N GLU A 117 15.85 -7.87 6.00
CA GLU A 117 15.89 -6.51 6.59
C GLU A 117 15.74 -5.37 5.57
N ASN A 118 16.09 -5.61 4.30
CA ASN A 118 15.98 -4.60 3.25
C ASN A 118 14.55 -4.39 2.75
N THR A 119 13.57 -5.10 3.31
CA THR A 119 12.12 -4.91 3.10
C THR A 119 11.48 -3.93 4.10
N VAL A 120 12.23 -3.53 5.14
CA VAL A 120 11.73 -2.65 6.20
C VAL A 120 12.06 -1.18 5.89
N TRP A 121 11.06 -0.33 6.07
CA TRP A 121 11.14 1.11 5.81
C TRP A 121 10.77 1.90 7.05
N VAL A 122 11.54 2.95 7.35
CA VAL A 122 11.16 3.95 8.35
C VAL A 122 10.22 4.94 7.68
N GLU A 123 8.97 4.99 8.13
CA GLU A 123 7.92 5.87 7.65
C GLU A 123 7.94 7.18 8.43
N THR A 124 8.10 8.30 7.71
CA THR A 124 8.10 9.64 8.28
C THR A 124 7.10 10.53 7.57
N LEU A 125 6.22 11.18 8.33
CA LEU A 125 5.32 12.20 7.83
C LEU A 125 6.07 13.54 7.70
N SER A 126 6.00 14.15 6.52
CA SER A 126 6.57 15.46 6.17
C SER A 126 5.47 16.32 5.55
N GLY A 127 4.88 17.20 6.37
CA GLY A 127 3.67 17.92 6.00
C GLY A 127 2.51 16.94 5.76
N ALA A 128 1.97 16.92 4.53
CA ALA A 128 0.91 16.00 4.12
C ALA A 128 1.41 14.70 3.45
N PHE A 129 2.74 14.53 3.31
CA PHE A 129 3.33 13.44 2.53
C PHE A 129 4.15 12.50 3.40
N TYR A 130 4.11 11.23 3.07
CA TYR A 130 4.96 10.22 3.68
C TYR A 130 6.25 10.06 2.88
N ASN A 131 7.35 9.88 3.60
CA ASN A 131 8.63 9.44 3.07
C ASN A 131 8.98 8.08 3.68
N TYR A 132 9.62 7.23 2.89
CA TYR A 132 10.01 5.89 3.33
C TYR A 132 11.53 5.75 3.18
N LEU A 133 12.25 5.81 4.30
CA LEU A 133 13.69 5.61 4.35
C LEU A 133 13.98 4.11 4.48
N SER A 134 14.87 3.54 3.67
CA SER A 134 15.25 2.14 3.85
C SER A 134 15.92 1.96 5.21
N LYS A 135 15.39 1.06 6.05
CA LYS A 135 15.98 0.80 7.37
C LYS A 135 17.43 0.33 7.25
N LYS A 136 17.69 -0.63 6.35
CA LYS A 136 19.04 -1.17 6.09
C LYS A 136 20.03 -0.11 5.60
N TYR A 137 19.58 0.85 4.78
CA TYR A 137 20.44 1.90 4.20
C TYR A 137 20.17 3.29 4.78
N ALA A 138 19.66 3.35 6.03
CA ALA A 138 19.30 4.60 6.68
C ALA A 138 20.51 5.53 6.86
N HIS A 139 21.67 4.96 7.21
CA HIS A 139 22.94 5.67 7.35
C HIS A 139 23.42 6.33 6.04
N MET A 140 22.92 5.88 4.88
CA MET A 140 23.21 6.49 3.58
C MET A 140 22.13 7.49 3.13
N GLY A 141 21.05 7.66 3.89
CA GLY A 141 19.94 8.55 3.54
C GLY A 141 19.12 8.08 2.33
N TRP A 142 19.00 6.75 2.12
CA TRP A 142 18.35 6.21 0.93
C TRP A 142 16.85 6.02 1.10
N TYR A 143 16.08 6.76 0.32
CA TYR A 143 14.62 6.73 0.34
C TYR A 143 14.05 5.91 -0.83
N LEU A 144 12.82 5.43 -0.64
CA LEU A 144 11.94 5.08 -1.74
C LEU A 144 11.72 6.31 -2.62
N GLY A 145 11.83 6.15 -3.94
CA GLY A 145 11.51 7.25 -4.83
C GLY A 145 11.22 6.86 -6.27
N LEU A 146 10.39 7.67 -6.91
CA LEU A 146 10.08 7.60 -8.33
C LEU A 146 10.57 8.87 -9.03
N LYS A 147 11.13 8.73 -10.22
CA LYS A 147 11.52 9.86 -11.07
C LYS A 147 10.27 10.45 -11.74
N LYS A 148 10.39 11.68 -12.26
CA LYS A 148 9.37 12.30 -13.13
C LYS A 148 8.99 11.40 -14.33
N SER A 149 9.92 10.56 -14.81
CA SER A 149 9.69 9.59 -15.88
C SER A 149 8.94 8.32 -15.46
N GLY A 150 8.54 8.18 -14.20
CA GLY A 150 7.88 6.98 -13.65
C GLY A 150 8.84 5.82 -13.33
N LYS A 151 10.10 5.88 -13.75
CA LYS A 151 11.11 4.87 -13.37
C LYS A 151 11.49 5.02 -11.90
N SER A 152 11.82 3.91 -11.24
CA SER A 152 12.40 3.94 -9.89
C SER A 152 13.67 4.79 -9.84
N LYS A 153 13.78 5.58 -8.77
CA LYS A 153 14.96 6.37 -8.47
C LYS A 153 15.94 5.52 -7.66
N ARG A 154 17.24 5.68 -7.93
CA ARG A 154 18.28 4.95 -7.18
C ARG A 154 18.46 5.59 -5.81
N GLY A 155 18.65 4.78 -4.77
CA GLY A 155 18.84 5.24 -3.39
C GLY A 155 19.90 6.32 -3.24
N HIS A 156 21.11 6.11 -3.80
CA HIS A 156 22.18 7.13 -3.77
C HIS A 156 21.88 8.43 -4.53
N LYS A 157 20.72 8.53 -5.21
CA LYS A 157 20.26 9.76 -5.86
C LYS A 157 19.08 10.39 -5.15
N THR A 158 18.49 9.71 -4.16
CA THR A 158 17.39 10.24 -3.37
C THR A 158 17.90 11.12 -2.25
N GLU A 159 17.07 12.05 -1.82
CA GLU A 159 17.36 12.95 -0.71
C GLU A 159 16.04 13.41 -0.11
N TYR A 160 16.06 13.72 1.18
CA TYR A 160 14.91 14.31 1.86
C TYR A 160 14.51 15.64 1.20
N GLY A 161 13.21 15.94 1.18
CA GLY A 161 12.66 17.15 0.55
C GLY A 161 12.48 17.07 -0.98
N GLN A 162 13.04 16.05 -1.66
CA GLN A 162 12.76 15.85 -3.08
C GLN A 162 11.32 15.37 -3.30
N ARG A 163 10.61 15.97 -4.26
CA ARG A 163 9.29 15.48 -4.71
C ARG A 163 9.29 14.00 -5.12
N ALA A 164 10.44 13.49 -5.54
CA ALA A 164 10.63 12.09 -5.93
C ALA A 164 10.42 11.10 -4.77
N VAL A 165 10.61 11.53 -3.51
CA VAL A 165 10.54 10.65 -2.32
C VAL A 165 9.27 10.84 -1.49
N GLN A 166 8.40 11.77 -1.90
CA GLN A 166 7.17 12.13 -1.21
C GLN A 166 5.97 11.38 -1.81
N PHE A 167 5.21 10.69 -0.97
CA PHE A 167 4.07 9.87 -1.35
C PHE A 167 2.81 10.25 -0.57
N LEU A 168 1.68 10.25 -1.26
CA LEU A 168 0.35 10.42 -0.70
C LEU A 168 -0.39 9.07 -0.73
N PRO A 169 -0.85 8.56 0.42
CA PRO A 169 -1.78 7.44 0.47
C PRO A 169 -3.09 7.79 -0.25
N ARG A 170 -3.52 6.94 -1.17
CA ARG A 170 -4.80 7.06 -1.88
C ARG A 170 -5.61 5.78 -1.77
N HIS A 171 -6.91 5.90 -2.04
CA HIS A 171 -7.77 4.73 -2.14
C HIS A 171 -7.31 3.77 -3.23
N PRO A 172 -7.27 2.46 -2.94
CA PRO A 172 -6.82 1.47 -3.90
C PRO A 172 -7.86 1.13 -4.98
N TYR A 173 -9.13 1.47 -4.75
CA TYR A 173 -10.25 1.16 -5.62
C TYR A 173 -10.95 2.43 -6.10
N PRO A 174 -11.63 2.40 -7.26
CA PRO A 174 -12.53 3.47 -7.68
C PRO A 174 -13.58 3.73 -6.59
N ILE A 175 -13.76 5.00 -6.25
CA ILE A 175 -14.86 5.44 -5.39
C ILE A 175 -15.97 5.82 -6.38
N GLY A 176 -17.03 5.00 -6.42
CA GLY A 176 -18.20 5.24 -7.26
C GLY A 176 -18.93 6.52 -6.87
#